data_AF-A0A7X9DKY9-F1
#
_entry.id   AF-A0A7X9DKY9-F1
#
_cell.length_a   1.000
_cell.length_b   1.000
_cell.length_c   1.000
_cell.angle_alpha   90.00
_cell.angle_beta   90.00
_cell.angle_gamma   90.00
#
_symmetry.space_group_name_H-M   'P 1'
#
loop_
_entity.id
_entity.type
_entity.pdbx_description
1 polymer ?
#
loop_
_entity_poly.entity_id
_entity_poly.type
_entity_poly.pdbx_seq_one_letter_code
_entity_poly.pdbx_strand_id
1 'polypeptide(L)'
;MSLLVITVCVTITGSAYPPPANIPTIECEVLSVPEEVSTDFKAWMDYRTITNKTSVQWQLQQDAVTDENGFRKLNGKYMVAVGTYYAKQCGEQLVVLLENGTYFEAVVADIKQDKHTDKTNRYTPVTESSGNILEFIVDSKKLHRDAKILGDISAVELQGNIVSILKQIKSDKEKFDDKNQ
;
A
#
# COMPACT_ATOMS: atom_id res chain seq x y z
N MET A 1 -17.40 -13.42 -2.48
CA MET A 1 -16.55 -12.28 -2.86
C MET A 1 -17.27 -11.52 -3.96
N SER A 2 -17.53 -10.24 -3.75
CA SER A 2 -18.14 -9.38 -4.77
C SER A 2 -17.00 -8.73 -5.55
N LEU A 3 -16.88 -9.01 -6.85
CA LEU A 3 -15.92 -8.33 -7.73
C LEU A 3 -16.51 -6.95 -8.05
N LEU A 4 -15.81 -5.88 -7.70
CA LEU A 4 -16.23 -4.53 -8.07
C LEU A 4 -15.29 -4.03 -9.16
N VAL A 5 -15.82 -3.89 -10.37
CA VAL A 5 -15.10 -3.23 -11.47
C VAL A 5 -15.14 -1.74 -11.18
N ILE A 6 -14.11 -1.23 -10.48
CA ILE A 6 -13.95 0.20 -10.25
C ILE A 6 -13.19 0.77 -11.44
N THR A 7 -13.87 1.55 -12.27
CA THR A 7 -13.19 2.44 -13.20
C THR A 7 -12.47 3.50 -12.38
N VAL A 8 -11.16 3.33 -12.15
CA VAL A 8 -10.32 4.42 -11.64
C VAL A 8 -10.16 5.43 -12.78
N CYS A 9 -11.16 6.32 -12.91
CA CYS A 9 -11.05 7.50 -13.73
C CYS A 9 -10.04 8.43 -13.05
N VAL A 10 -8.77 8.37 -13.46
CA VAL A 10 -7.87 9.51 -13.28
C VAL A 10 -8.46 10.64 -14.11
N THR A 11 -9.29 11.48 -13.48
CA THR A 11 -9.80 12.69 -14.12
C THR A 11 -8.66 13.68 -14.16
N ILE A 12 -7.93 13.69 -15.28
CA ILE A 12 -7.03 14.79 -15.61
C ILE A 12 -7.93 16.00 -15.84
N THR A 13 -8.10 16.82 -14.81
CA THR A 13 -8.87 18.07 -14.92
C THR A 13 -8.08 19.01 -15.83
N GLY A 14 -8.62 19.25 -17.03
CA GLY A 14 -8.15 20.29 -17.93
C GLY A 14 -7.63 19.78 -19.27
N SER A 15 -8.54 19.39 -20.17
CA SER A 15 -8.54 19.81 -21.58
C SER A 15 -9.64 19.07 -22.34
N ALA A 16 -10.33 19.77 -23.22
CA ALA A 16 -11.43 19.29 -24.05
C ALA A 16 -10.96 18.31 -25.15
N TYR A 17 -10.50 17.12 -24.77
CA TYR A 17 -10.22 16.00 -25.67
C TYR A 17 -11.22 14.88 -25.44
N PRO A 18 -11.76 14.23 -26.49
CA PRO A 18 -12.60 13.06 -26.32
C PRO A 18 -11.82 11.98 -25.56
N PRO A 19 -12.45 11.28 -24.59
CA PRO A 19 -11.76 10.24 -23.83
C PRO A 19 -11.22 9.17 -24.80
N PRO A 20 -9.96 8.73 -24.63
CA PRO A 20 -9.37 7.73 -25.51
C PRO A 20 -10.23 6.45 -25.48
N ALA A 21 -10.48 5.86 -26.65
CA ALA A 21 -11.45 4.78 -26.86
C ALA A 21 -11.11 3.44 -26.17
N ASN A 22 -10.00 3.36 -25.42
CA ASN A 22 -9.56 2.17 -24.69
C ASN A 22 -8.90 2.60 -23.36
N ILE A 23 -9.69 3.12 -22.42
CA ILE A 23 -9.22 3.30 -21.04
C ILE A 23 -9.03 1.89 -20.45
N PRO A 24 -7.83 1.52 -19.98
CA PRO A 24 -7.62 0.22 -19.35
C PRO A 24 -8.48 0.13 -18.09
N THR A 25 -9.41 -0.81 -18.09
CA THR A 25 -10.19 -1.15 -16.89
C THR A 25 -9.33 -2.03 -16.00
N ILE A 26 -9.02 -1.56 -14.79
CA ILE A 26 -8.35 -2.36 -13.78
C ILE A 26 -9.42 -3.07 -12.96
N GLU A 27 -9.41 -4.39 -12.99
CA GLU A 27 -10.27 -5.19 -12.11
C GLU A 27 -9.70 -5.19 -10.70
N CYS A 28 -10.54 -4.91 -9.71
CA CYS A 28 -10.14 -4.85 -8.31
C CYS A 28 -11.05 -5.74 -7.45
N GLU A 29 -10.44 -6.33 -6.43
CA GLU A 29 -11.14 -6.94 -5.31
C GLU A 29 -11.24 -5.91 -4.17
N VAL A 30 -12.45 -5.69 -3.65
CA VAL A 30 -12.64 -4.89 -2.43
C VAL A 30 -12.38 -5.77 -1.22
N LEU A 31 -11.42 -5.38 -0.40
CA LEU A 31 -11.06 -6.05 0.84
C LEU A 31 -11.67 -5.30 2.02
N SER A 32 -12.25 -6.02 2.98
CA SER A 32 -12.79 -5.39 4.17
C SER A 32 -11.66 -4.94 5.11
N VAL A 33 -11.92 -3.87 5.84
CA VAL A 33 -11.07 -3.33 6.89
C VAL A 33 -11.69 -3.65 8.25
N PRO A 34 -10.92 -3.76 9.34
CA PRO A 34 -11.48 -3.89 10.68
C PRO A 34 -12.32 -2.66 11.05
N GLU A 35 -13.54 -2.89 11.53
CA GLU A 35 -14.46 -1.84 11.99
C GLU A 35 -14.37 -1.66 13.52
N GLU A 36 -13.75 -2.63 14.20
CA GLU A 36 -13.65 -2.72 15.64
C GLU A 36 -12.52 -1.88 16.26
N VAL A 37 -11.61 -1.34 15.44
CA VAL A 37 -10.44 -0.56 15.89
C VAL A 37 -10.20 0.66 15.01
N SER A 38 -9.62 1.70 15.60
CA SER A 38 -9.06 2.84 14.86
C SER A 38 -7.87 2.40 14.01
N THR A 39 -7.79 2.87 12.77
CA THR A 39 -6.75 2.55 11.79
C THR A 39 -6.02 3.80 11.29
N ASP A 40 -6.21 4.91 12.00
CA ASP A 40 -5.56 6.20 11.75
C ASP A 40 -4.03 6.13 11.88
N PHE A 41 -3.52 5.34 12.82
CA PHE A 41 -2.09 5.15 13.05
C PHE A 41 -1.39 4.42 11.90
N LYS A 42 -0.42 5.11 11.28
CA LYS A 42 0.34 4.62 10.14
C LYS A 42 1.81 4.50 10.51
N ALA A 43 2.20 3.31 10.93
CA ALA A 43 3.58 2.97 11.22
C ALA A 43 4.46 3.01 9.97
N TRP A 44 5.77 3.01 10.20
CA TRP A 44 6.78 2.94 9.16
C TRP A 44 7.89 1.97 9.55
N MET A 45 8.57 1.41 8.55
CA MET A 45 9.78 0.62 8.72
C MET A 45 10.87 1.10 7.76
N ASP A 46 12.12 1.12 8.24
CA ASP A 46 13.24 1.52 7.40
C ASP A 46 13.59 0.44 6.38
N TYR A 47 13.71 0.78 5.10
CA TYR A 47 13.99 -0.18 4.03
C TYR A 47 15.29 -0.97 4.24
N ARG A 48 16.26 -0.43 5.00
CA ARG A 48 17.56 -1.08 5.25
C ARG A 48 17.46 -2.24 6.23
N THR A 49 16.32 -2.45 6.89
CA THR A 49 16.07 -3.64 7.71
C THR A 49 15.72 -4.86 6.87
N ILE A 50 15.30 -4.65 5.61
CA ILE A 50 15.13 -5.71 4.62
C ILE A 50 16.53 -6.11 4.14
N THR A 51 17.06 -7.20 4.68
CA THR A 51 18.47 -7.59 4.51
C THR A 51 18.68 -8.87 3.70
N ASN A 52 17.63 -9.68 3.49
CA ASN A 52 17.74 -10.92 2.73
C ASN A 52 17.83 -10.65 1.23
N LYS A 53 19.05 -10.62 0.70
CA LYS A 53 19.34 -10.25 -0.70
C LYS A 53 18.71 -11.14 -1.77
N THR A 54 18.27 -12.35 -1.41
CA THR A 54 17.62 -13.27 -2.35
C THR A 54 16.10 -13.15 -2.34
N SER A 55 15.52 -12.32 -1.47
CA SER A 55 14.07 -12.20 -1.34
C SER A 55 13.49 -11.15 -2.30
N VAL A 56 12.23 -11.34 -2.70
CA VAL A 56 11.49 -10.37 -3.53
C VAL A 56 11.41 -9.01 -2.84
N GLN A 57 11.21 -8.98 -1.51
CA GLN A 57 11.23 -7.74 -0.73
C GLN A 57 12.49 -6.92 -1.01
N TRP A 58 13.66 -7.56 -0.94
CA TRP A 58 14.95 -6.89 -1.10
C TRP A 58 15.16 -6.41 -2.53
N GLN A 59 14.76 -7.21 -3.51
CA GLN A 59 14.86 -6.86 -4.93
C GLN A 59 14.03 -5.62 -5.25
N LEU A 60 12.77 -5.56 -4.78
CA LEU A 60 11.93 -4.38 -4.95
C LEU A 60 12.56 -3.10 -4.38
N GLN A 61 13.34 -3.20 -3.30
CA GLN A 61 14.03 -2.03 -2.73
C GLN A 61 15.13 -1.48 -3.65
N GLN A 62 15.68 -2.28 -4.56
CA GLN A 62 16.74 -1.83 -5.47
C GLN A 62 16.20 -0.93 -6.59
N ASP A 63 14.98 -1.20 -7.04
CA ASP A 63 14.31 -0.45 -8.10
C ASP A 63 13.56 0.79 -7.59
N ALA A 64 13.43 0.91 -6.27
CA ALA A 64 12.68 1.97 -5.65
C ALA A 64 13.44 3.30 -5.57
N VAL A 65 12.69 4.39 -5.45
CA VAL A 65 13.19 5.75 -5.20
C VAL A 65 12.64 6.28 -3.87
N THR A 66 13.35 7.22 -3.25
CA THR A 66 12.89 7.85 -2.00
C THR A 66 12.58 9.31 -2.26
N ASP A 67 11.35 9.74 -1.96
CA ASP A 67 10.92 11.12 -2.12
C ASP A 67 11.48 12.08 -1.04
N GLU A 68 11.12 13.36 -1.10
CA GLU A 68 11.58 14.37 -0.14
C GLU A 68 11.12 14.11 1.30
N ASN A 69 9.97 13.45 1.47
CA ASN A 69 9.37 13.16 2.77
C ASN A 69 9.90 11.85 3.36
N GLY A 70 10.75 11.14 2.62
CA GLY A 70 11.39 9.90 3.05
C GLY A 70 10.60 8.64 2.71
N PHE A 71 9.49 8.74 1.97
CA PHE A 71 8.77 7.55 1.54
C PHE A 71 9.51 6.82 0.43
N ARG A 72 9.58 5.49 0.56
CA ARG A 72 10.08 4.63 -0.50
C ARG A 72 8.94 4.38 -1.49
N LYS A 73 9.21 4.59 -2.77
CA LYS A 73 8.23 4.50 -3.85
C LYS A 73 8.75 3.66 -5.02
N LEU A 74 7.86 2.90 -5.65
CA LEU A 74 8.12 2.17 -6.89
C LEU A 74 7.11 2.63 -7.94
N ASN A 75 7.59 3.12 -9.08
CA ASN A 75 6.74 3.67 -10.15
C ASN A 75 5.71 4.70 -9.63
N GLY A 76 6.14 5.57 -8.71
CA GLY A 76 5.31 6.61 -8.10
C GLY A 76 4.39 6.15 -6.96
N LYS A 77 4.25 4.84 -6.73
CA LYS A 77 3.37 4.26 -5.69
C LYS A 77 4.11 4.06 -4.38
N TYR A 78 3.43 4.23 -3.25
CA TYR A 78 4.02 3.98 -1.94
C TYR A 78 4.39 2.50 -1.78
N MET A 79 5.55 2.22 -1.20
CA MET A 79 5.90 0.86 -0.80
C MET A 79 5.40 0.62 0.62
N VAL A 80 4.69 -0.49 0.84
CA VAL A 80 4.07 -0.80 2.14
C VAL A 80 4.28 -2.25 2.55
N ALA A 81 4.24 -2.51 3.86
CA ALA A 81 4.10 -3.84 4.43
C ALA A 81 2.66 -4.05 4.93
N VAL A 82 2.06 -5.19 4.60
CA VAL A 82 0.69 -5.55 5.02
C VAL A 82 0.63 -6.96 5.58
N GLY A 83 -0.42 -7.27 6.34
CA GLY A 83 -0.71 -8.64 6.78
C GLY A 83 -1.19 -9.54 5.64
N THR A 84 -1.08 -10.86 5.83
CA THR A 84 -1.40 -11.85 4.80
C THR A 84 -2.87 -11.87 4.38
N TYR A 85 -3.76 -11.16 5.08
CA TYR A 85 -5.13 -10.93 4.63
C TYR A 85 -5.17 -10.12 3.31
N TYR A 86 -4.37 -9.04 3.20
CA TYR A 86 -4.45 -8.14 2.06
C TYR A 86 -3.57 -8.53 0.88
N ALA A 87 -2.47 -9.25 1.13
CA ALA A 87 -1.56 -9.71 0.10
C ALA A 87 -0.90 -11.03 0.49
N LYS A 88 -0.66 -11.89 -0.50
CA LYS A 88 0.06 -13.16 -0.34
C LYS A 88 1.53 -13.04 -0.73
N GLN A 89 1.88 -12.04 -1.53
CA GLN A 89 3.24 -11.83 -1.99
C GLN A 89 3.56 -10.36 -2.25
N CYS A 90 4.85 -10.05 -2.24
CA CYS A 90 5.32 -8.73 -2.64
C CYS A 90 5.12 -8.50 -4.14
N GLY A 91 4.92 -7.24 -4.52
CA GLY A 91 4.59 -6.80 -5.88
C GLY A 91 3.08 -6.64 -6.15
N GLU A 92 2.22 -7.17 -5.29
CA GLU A 92 0.77 -6.92 -5.37
C GLU A 92 0.46 -5.42 -5.19
N GLN A 93 -0.55 -4.95 -5.89
CA GLN A 93 -0.90 -3.52 -5.99
C GLN A 93 -2.18 -3.24 -5.23
N LEU A 94 -2.17 -2.21 -4.40
CA LEU A 94 -3.29 -1.77 -3.58
C LEU A 94 -3.65 -0.32 -3.91
N VAL A 95 -4.93 0.01 -3.79
CA VAL A 95 -5.42 1.39 -3.63
C VAL A 95 -6.05 1.48 -2.26
N VAL A 96 -5.61 2.43 -1.46
CA VAL A 96 -6.06 2.64 -0.08
C VAL A 96 -6.88 3.92 -0.03
N LEU A 97 -8.09 3.83 0.51
CA LEU A 97 -8.99 4.98 0.70
C LEU A 97 -9.06 5.33 2.19
N LEU A 98 -8.89 6.61 2.49
CA LEU A 98 -9.02 7.18 3.83
C LEU A 98 -10.39 7.84 4.02
N GLU A 99 -10.84 7.94 5.27
CA GLU A 99 -12.15 8.50 5.62
C GLU A 99 -12.34 9.97 5.20
N ASN A 100 -11.25 10.72 5.04
CA ASN A 100 -11.26 12.09 4.57
C ASN A 100 -11.37 12.22 3.03
N GLY A 101 -11.50 11.11 2.31
CA GLY A 101 -11.59 11.06 0.85
C GLY A 101 -10.24 11.02 0.14
N THR A 102 -9.12 11.15 0.85
CA THR A 102 -7.79 10.93 0.30
C THR A 102 -7.63 9.47 -0.08
N TYR A 103 -7.05 9.21 -1.25
CA TYR A 103 -6.60 7.87 -1.62
C TYR A 103 -5.15 7.89 -2.05
N PHE A 104 -4.49 6.74 -1.94
CA PHE A 104 -3.15 6.55 -2.48
C PHE A 104 -2.97 5.15 -3.04
N GLU A 105 -2.08 5.05 -4.03
CA GLU A 105 -1.66 3.77 -4.60
C GLU A 105 -0.44 3.24 -3.86
N ALA A 106 -0.41 1.93 -3.66
CA ALA A 106 0.68 1.25 -3.00
C ALA A 106 1.07 -0.05 -3.71
N VAL A 107 2.35 -0.41 -3.58
CA VAL A 107 2.88 -1.73 -3.87
C VAL A 107 3.27 -2.41 -2.57
N VAL A 108 2.88 -3.67 -2.42
CA VAL A 108 3.27 -4.48 -1.28
C VAL A 108 4.74 -4.85 -1.42
N ALA A 109 5.56 -4.37 -0.50
CA ALA A 109 7.01 -4.49 -0.51
C ALA A 109 7.56 -5.35 0.64
N ASP A 110 6.71 -5.66 1.62
CA ASP A 110 6.97 -6.66 2.65
C ASP A 110 5.64 -7.28 3.14
N ILE A 111 5.73 -8.44 3.79
CA ILE A 111 4.60 -9.14 4.39
C ILE A 111 4.84 -9.24 5.90
N LYS A 112 3.94 -8.65 6.68
CA LYS A 112 3.96 -8.76 8.14
C LYS A 112 3.82 -10.22 8.53
N GLN A 113 4.61 -10.66 9.51
CA GLN A 113 4.49 -12.03 10.01
C GLN A 113 3.15 -12.18 10.75
N ASP A 114 2.40 -13.24 10.46
CA ASP A 114 1.07 -13.48 11.06
C ASP A 114 1.07 -13.46 12.60
N LYS A 115 2.18 -13.86 13.24
CA LYS A 115 2.34 -13.80 14.71
C LYS A 115 2.31 -12.38 15.30
N HIS A 116 2.51 -11.36 14.46
CA HIS A 116 2.49 -9.95 14.84
C HIS A 116 1.15 -9.28 14.51
N THR A 117 0.30 -9.93 13.72
CA THR A 117 -1.01 -9.42 13.38
C THR A 117 -2.09 -10.00 14.30
N ASP A 118 -3.29 -9.42 14.21
CA ASP A 118 -4.48 -9.99 14.80
C ASP A 118 -4.80 -11.38 14.22
N LYS A 119 -5.75 -12.09 14.82
CA LYS A 119 -6.10 -13.47 14.45
C LYS A 119 -6.59 -13.62 13.00
N THR A 120 -6.98 -12.53 12.36
CA THR A 120 -7.44 -12.51 10.96
C THR A 120 -6.39 -11.95 10.00
N ASN A 121 -5.19 -11.61 10.49
CA ASN A 121 -4.06 -11.07 9.74
C ASN A 121 -4.36 -9.74 9.01
N ARG A 122 -5.28 -8.93 9.55
CA ARG A 122 -5.75 -7.63 9.04
C ARG A 122 -5.04 -6.43 9.64
N TYR A 123 -4.43 -6.52 10.81
CA TYR A 123 -3.68 -5.41 11.40
C TYR A 123 -2.73 -5.88 12.50
N THR A 124 -1.71 -5.08 12.79
CA THR A 124 -0.90 -5.21 14.02
C THR A 124 -1.60 -4.44 15.15
N PRO A 125 -1.98 -5.06 16.28
CA PRO A 125 -2.56 -4.33 17.41
C PRO A 125 -1.59 -3.27 17.95
N VAL A 126 -2.07 -2.03 18.14
CA VAL A 126 -1.30 -0.90 18.68
C VAL A 126 -1.73 -0.62 20.12
N THR A 127 -3.05 -0.51 20.32
CA THR A 127 -3.71 -0.46 21.63
C THR A 127 -4.90 -1.43 21.61
N GLU A 128 -5.68 -1.49 22.69
CA GLU A 128 -6.93 -2.28 22.71
C GLU A 128 -7.96 -1.81 21.68
N SER A 129 -7.88 -0.55 21.23
CA SER A 129 -8.84 0.09 20.31
C SER A 129 -8.20 0.65 19.05
N SER A 130 -6.92 0.34 18.77
CA SER A 130 -6.18 0.84 17.62
C SER A 130 -5.34 -0.26 16.98
N GLY A 131 -5.33 -0.28 15.65
CA GLY A 131 -4.62 -1.26 14.84
C GLY A 131 -3.91 -0.63 13.64
N ASN A 132 -2.72 -1.14 13.33
CA ASN A 132 -1.95 -0.73 12.17
C ASN A 132 -2.14 -1.72 11.00
N ILE A 133 -2.94 -1.33 10.00
CA ILE A 133 -3.17 -2.16 8.81
C ILE A 133 -1.90 -2.29 7.96
N LEU A 134 -1.24 -1.16 7.68
CA LEU A 134 -0.06 -1.10 6.82
C LEU A 134 1.09 -0.32 7.47
N GLU A 135 2.31 -0.74 7.18
CA GLU A 135 3.53 0.01 7.51
C GLU A 135 4.12 0.59 6.23
N PHE A 136 4.47 1.87 6.23
CA PHE A 136 5.18 2.47 5.09
C PHE A 136 6.64 2.03 5.09
N ILE A 137 7.16 1.64 3.93
CA ILE A 137 8.59 1.49 3.73
C ILE A 137 9.18 2.88 3.51
N VAL A 138 10.20 3.24 4.29
CA VAL A 138 10.77 4.59 4.31
C VAL A 138 12.29 4.56 4.33
N ASP A 139 12.91 5.69 3.98
CA ASP A 139 14.25 6.04 4.44
C ASP A 139 14.13 6.91 5.70
N SER A 140 14.36 6.31 6.86
CA SER A 140 14.26 7.02 8.15
C SER A 140 15.25 8.19 8.27
N LYS A 141 16.32 8.24 7.46
CA LYS A 141 17.23 9.39 7.46
C LYS A 141 16.57 10.65 6.90
N LYS A 142 15.58 10.50 6.01
CA LYS A 142 14.84 11.61 5.40
C LYS A 142 13.53 11.94 6.10
N LEU A 143 13.04 11.05 6.97
CA LEU A 143 11.79 11.30 7.70
C LEU A 143 11.85 12.56 8.57
N HIS A 144 10.71 13.25 8.66
CA HIS A 144 10.49 14.32 9.61
C HIS A 144 10.74 13.83 11.05
N ARG A 145 11.23 14.72 11.91
CA ARG A 145 11.61 14.38 13.29
C ARG A 145 10.43 13.82 14.08
N ASP A 146 9.25 14.41 13.92
CA ASP A 146 8.07 14.01 14.69
C ASP A 146 7.60 12.61 14.30
N ALA A 147 7.61 12.28 13.00
CA ALA A 147 7.28 10.93 12.54
C ALA A 147 8.23 9.87 13.11
N LYS A 148 9.51 10.22 13.29
CA LYS A 148 10.49 9.32 13.93
C LYS A 148 10.21 9.09 15.42
N ILE A 149 9.85 10.14 16.14
CA ILE A 149 9.62 10.09 17.59
C ILE A 149 8.29 9.39 17.89
N LEU A 150 7.25 9.69 17.12
CA LEU A 150 5.90 9.15 17.32
C LEU A 150 5.74 7.75 16.72
N GLY A 151 6.60 7.37 15.78
CA GLY A 151 6.43 6.14 15.01
C GLY A 151 5.24 6.20 14.05
N ASP A 152 4.65 7.39 13.83
CA ASP A 152 3.46 7.60 13.01
C ASP A 152 3.75 8.58 11.88
N ILE A 153 3.34 8.23 10.66
CA ILE A 153 3.51 9.05 9.47
C ILE A 153 2.20 9.66 8.95
N SER A 154 1.10 9.51 9.70
CA SER A 154 -0.23 10.06 9.37
C SER A 154 -0.23 11.58 9.11
N ALA A 155 0.68 12.34 9.72
CA ALA A 155 0.77 13.79 9.56
C ALA A 155 1.09 14.26 8.12
N VAL A 156 1.68 13.41 7.27
CA VAL A 156 2.08 13.76 5.89
C VAL A 156 0.95 13.46 4.90
N GLU A 157 -0.19 14.14 5.08
CA GLU A 157 -1.41 14.01 4.25
C GLU A 157 -2.15 12.66 4.34
N LEU A 158 -1.66 11.76 5.18
CA LEU A 158 -2.20 10.41 5.38
C LEU A 158 -3.10 10.34 6.63
N GLN A 159 -3.78 11.42 6.95
CA GLN A 159 -4.63 11.53 8.15
C GLN A 159 -5.93 10.76 7.97
N GLY A 160 -6.45 10.20 9.06
CA GLY A 160 -7.74 9.51 9.10
C GLY A 160 -7.66 8.00 8.93
N ASN A 161 -8.74 7.33 9.31
CA ASN A 161 -8.90 5.89 9.21
C ASN A 161 -8.87 5.39 7.76
N ILE A 162 -8.35 4.18 7.56
CA ILE A 162 -8.48 3.47 6.29
C ILE A 162 -9.89 2.87 6.26
N VAL A 163 -10.68 3.25 5.26
CA VAL A 163 -12.08 2.81 5.11
C VAL A 163 -12.26 1.78 4.00
N SER A 164 -11.31 1.66 3.08
CA SER A 164 -11.34 0.63 2.04
C SER A 164 -9.95 0.33 1.50
N ILE A 165 -9.72 -0.93 1.14
CA ILE A 165 -8.55 -1.36 0.39
C ILE A 165 -9.03 -2.10 -0.86
N LEU A 166 -8.55 -1.66 -2.01
CA LEU A 166 -8.80 -2.27 -3.30
C LEU A 166 -7.52 -2.97 -3.74
N LYS A 167 -7.57 -4.28 -3.97
CA LYS A 167 -6.44 -5.04 -4.50
C LYS A 167 -6.62 -5.25 -5.99
N GLN A 168 -5.64 -4.84 -6.79
CA GLN A 168 -5.68 -5.05 -8.23
C GLN A 168 -5.57 -6.55 -8.55
N ILE A 169 -6.45 -7.02 -9.42
CA ILE A 169 -6.43 -8.39 -9.94
C ILE A 169 -5.58 -8.38 -11.21
N LYS A 170 -4.46 -9.10 -11.19
CA LYS A 170 -3.69 -9.31 -12.42
C LYS A 170 -4.52 -10.16 -13.38
N SER A 171 -4.82 -9.62 -14.55
CA SER A 171 -5.45 -10.40 -15.63
C SER A 171 -4.52 -11.53 -16.06
N ASP A 172 -5.07 -12.67 -16.47
CA ASP A 172 -4.27 -13.84 -16.90
C ASP A 172 -3.34 -13.56 -18.09
N LYS A 173 -3.48 -12.42 -18.77
CA LYS A 173 -2.61 -12.01 -19.89
C LYS A 173 -1.21 -11.56 -19.44
N GLU A 174 -1.05 -11.01 -18.23
CA GLU A 174 0.26 -10.59 -17.72
C GLU A 174 1.10 -11.77 -17.19
N LYS A 175 0.51 -12.94 -16.99
CA LYS A 175 1.24 -14.15 -16.55
C LYS A 175 2.09 -14.80 -17.65
N PHE A 176 1.91 -14.37 -18.91
CA PHE A 176 2.61 -14.96 -20.06
C PHE A 176 3.90 -14.22 -20.45
N ASP A 177 4.06 -12.96 -20.04
CA ASP A 177 5.23 -12.13 -20.40
C ASP A 177 6.40 -12.26 -19.42
N ASP A 178 6.17 -12.69 -18.17
CA ASP A 178 7.22 -12.89 -17.14
C ASP A 178 8.07 -14.17 -17.34
N LYS A 179 7.88 -14.93 -18.43
CA LYS A 179 8.67 -16.14 -18.74
C LYS A 179 9.71 -15.97 -19.86
N ASN A 180 9.87 -14.76 -20.41
CA ASN A 180 10.80 -14.48 -21.50
C ASN A 180 11.72 -13.28 -21.23
N GLN A 181 12.21 -13.12 -20.00
CA GLN A 181 13.31 -12.20 -19.71
C GLN A 181 14.36 -12.81 -18.79
#